data_AF-A0ABD2VDQ3-F1
#
_entry.id   AF-A0ABD2VDQ3-F1
#
_cell.length_a   1.000
_cell.length_b   1.000
_cell.length_c   1.000
_cell.angle_alpha   90.00
_cell.angle_beta   90.00
_cell.angle_gamma   90.00
#
_symmetry.space_group_name_H-M   'P 1'
#
loop_
_entity.id
_entity.type
_entity.pdbx_description
1 polymer ?
#
loop_
_entity_poly.entity_id
_entity_poly.type
_entity_poly.pdbx_seq_one_letter_code
_entity_poly.pdbx_strand_id
1 'polypeptide(L)'
;MSTASINNCLTISPAQASLKKPTRPVAFARLGNSSSPSIPSLIRNEPVFAAPTPIINPTVREEMAKESYDQAIAALEKLLSEKAELGPVAAARVDQITAELKSADGSKAFDPVEHMKAGFIHFKTEKYDTNPALYGELAKGQSPKFMVFACSDSRVCPSHVLNFQPGEAFMVRNIANMVPAYDKVRYSGVGAAIEYAVLHLKVENIVVIGHSACGGIKGLMSLPEDGSESTAFIEDWVKIGLPAKAKVLADHGDKEFGHQCTACEKEAVNVSLGNLLTYPFVREGLVKKTLALKGGYYDFVKGGFELWGLEFGLSPALSV
;
A
#
# COMPACT_ATOMS: atom_id res chain seq x y z
N MET A 1 46.62 56.61 -52.71
CA MET A 1 45.76 55.57 -53.32
C MET A 1 46.50 54.25 -53.29
N SER A 2 45.81 53.22 -52.76
CA SER A 2 46.14 51.79 -52.72
C SER A 2 47.49 51.32 -52.18
N THR A 3 47.42 50.82 -50.94
CA THR A 3 48.41 50.00 -50.24
C THR A 3 48.33 48.53 -50.66
N ALA A 4 49.44 47.94 -51.10
CA ALA A 4 49.61 46.50 -51.29
C ALA A 4 50.29 45.90 -50.06
N SER A 5 49.71 44.83 -49.52
CA SER A 5 50.21 44.11 -48.34
C SER A 5 50.84 42.78 -48.76
N ILE A 6 52.06 42.53 -48.31
CA ILE A 6 52.80 41.28 -48.41
C ILE A 6 52.47 40.46 -47.17
N ASN A 7 52.17 39.16 -47.30
CA ASN A 7 52.61 38.22 -46.26
C ASN A 7 52.74 36.76 -46.72
N ASN A 8 53.86 36.22 -46.26
CA ASN A 8 54.40 34.87 -46.32
C ASN A 8 53.40 33.80 -45.85
N CYS A 9 53.34 32.67 -46.56
CA CYS A 9 52.62 31.48 -46.11
C CYS A 9 53.63 30.36 -45.84
N LEU A 10 53.87 30.09 -44.55
CA LEU A 10 54.59 28.91 -44.08
C LEU A 10 53.58 27.82 -43.72
N THR A 11 53.80 26.65 -44.31
CA THR A 11 53.02 25.41 -44.17
C THR A 11 53.25 24.75 -42.80
N ILE A 12 52.17 24.50 -42.06
CA ILE A 12 52.12 23.52 -40.96
C ILE A 12 50.79 22.76 -41.06
N SER A 13 50.85 21.44 -41.22
CA SER A 13 49.72 20.51 -41.23
C SER A 13 49.01 20.44 -39.86
N PRO A 14 47.67 20.35 -39.80
CA PRO A 14 46.99 19.84 -38.63
C PRO A 14 46.73 18.33 -38.77
N ALA A 15 47.16 17.59 -37.75
CA ALA A 15 46.82 16.19 -37.54
C ALA A 15 45.29 16.02 -37.43
N GLN A 16 44.75 15.01 -38.11
CA GLN A 16 43.34 14.60 -37.99
C GLN A 16 43.10 13.96 -36.61
N ALA A 17 42.53 14.70 -35.68
CA ALA A 17 41.89 14.14 -34.50
C ALA A 17 40.44 13.76 -34.85
N SER A 18 40.19 12.46 -34.99
CA SER A 18 38.85 11.90 -35.14
C SER A 18 38.05 12.09 -33.84
N LEU A 19 37.21 13.13 -33.80
CA LEU A 19 36.20 13.35 -32.77
C LEU A 19 35.15 12.21 -32.81
N LYS A 20 35.35 11.16 -32.02
CA LYS A 20 34.27 10.22 -31.69
C LYS A 20 33.26 10.97 -30.81
N LYS A 21 32.06 11.24 -31.33
CA LYS A 21 30.92 11.72 -30.53
C LYS A 21 30.64 10.69 -29.42
N PRO A 22 30.52 11.10 -28.15
CA PRO A 22 30.12 10.17 -27.10
C PRO A 22 28.69 9.70 -27.37
N THR A 23 28.53 8.42 -27.66
CA THR A 23 27.23 7.76 -27.76
C THR A 23 26.63 7.69 -26.37
N ARG A 24 25.57 8.45 -26.13
CA ARG A 24 24.88 8.52 -24.82
C ARG A 24 24.15 7.19 -24.57
N PRO A 25 24.32 6.54 -23.40
CA PRO A 25 23.59 5.32 -23.07
C PRO A 25 22.07 5.57 -23.08
N VAL A 26 21.31 4.58 -23.54
CA VAL A 26 19.85 4.65 -23.61
C VAL A 26 19.27 4.03 -22.35
N ALA A 27 18.45 4.79 -21.63
CA ALA A 27 17.68 4.28 -20.50
C ALA A 27 16.45 3.53 -21.00
N PHE A 28 16.16 2.37 -20.42
CA PHE A 28 14.91 1.65 -20.63
C PHE A 28 14.17 1.46 -19.30
N ALA A 29 12.84 1.44 -19.38
CA ALA A 29 11.96 1.07 -18.29
C ALA A 29 10.91 0.09 -18.84
N ARG A 30 10.76 -1.09 -18.23
CA ARG A 30 9.76 -2.09 -18.62
C ARG A 30 9.07 -2.65 -17.38
N LEU A 31 7.77 -2.82 -17.44
CA LEU A 31 7.03 -3.55 -16.41
C LEU A 31 7.22 -5.04 -16.67
N GLY A 32 7.82 -5.74 -15.71
CA GLY A 32 8.00 -7.19 -15.76
C GLY A 32 6.85 -7.88 -15.04
N ASN A 33 6.22 -8.85 -15.69
CA ASN A 33 5.29 -9.76 -15.03
C ASN A 33 6.10 -10.84 -14.30
N SER A 34 6.16 -10.79 -12.96
CA SER A 34 6.53 -11.97 -12.18
C SER A 34 5.30 -12.83 -11.95
N SER A 35 4.81 -13.51 -12.99
CA SER A 35 3.83 -14.58 -12.83
C SER A 35 4.56 -15.85 -12.39
N SER A 36 4.89 -15.93 -11.11
CA SER A 36 5.15 -17.22 -10.46
C SER A 36 3.89 -17.61 -9.69
N PRO A 37 3.24 -18.75 -9.99
CA PRO A 37 2.14 -19.26 -9.16
C PRO A 37 2.63 -19.87 -7.84
N SER A 38 3.93 -19.83 -7.55
CA SER A 38 4.46 -20.27 -6.27
C SER A 38 4.39 -19.12 -5.26
N ILE A 39 3.55 -19.31 -4.24
CA ILE A 39 3.64 -18.62 -2.96
C ILE A 39 5.13 -18.49 -2.60
N PRO A 40 5.68 -17.27 -2.38
CA PRO A 40 7.06 -17.12 -1.97
C PRO A 40 7.31 -17.98 -0.72
N SER A 41 8.23 -18.93 -0.82
CA SER A 41 8.71 -19.71 0.32
C SER A 41 9.56 -18.81 1.23
N LEU A 42 8.90 -17.93 1.97
CA LEU A 42 9.47 -17.20 3.11
C LEU A 42 8.87 -17.64 4.45
N ILE A 43 8.11 -18.73 4.47
CA ILE A 43 7.66 -19.36 5.70
C ILE A 43 8.65 -20.47 6.04
N ARG A 44 9.63 -20.17 6.89
CA ARG A 44 10.25 -21.23 7.69
C ARG A 44 9.18 -21.75 8.64
N ASN A 45 8.84 -23.03 8.48
CA ASN A 45 8.05 -23.80 9.44
C ASN A 45 8.90 -24.07 10.68
N GLU A 46 8.93 -23.13 11.62
CA GLU A 46 9.30 -23.38 13.03
C GLU A 46 8.26 -22.62 13.88
N PRO A 47 7.59 -23.27 14.84
CA PRO A 47 6.45 -22.68 15.55
C PRO A 47 6.97 -21.75 16.63
N VAL A 48 6.74 -20.45 16.48
CA VAL A 48 7.01 -19.47 17.54
C VAL A 48 5.74 -18.67 17.77
N PHE A 49 5.02 -19.15 18.80
CA PHE A 49 3.82 -18.60 19.45
C PHE A 49 2.47 -18.83 18.72
N ALA A 50 1.55 -19.41 19.50
CA ALA A 50 0.17 -19.64 19.13
C ALA A 50 -0.48 -18.34 18.63
N ALA A 51 -1.15 -18.44 17.49
CA ALA A 51 -2.03 -17.38 17.02
C ALA A 51 -3.04 -17.03 18.14
N PRO A 52 -3.27 -15.74 18.44
CA PRO A 52 -4.46 -15.36 19.18
C PRO A 52 -5.67 -15.87 18.40
N THR A 53 -6.65 -16.41 19.13
CA THR A 53 -7.93 -16.91 18.63
C THR A 53 -8.49 -15.97 17.56
N PRO A 54 -9.04 -16.47 16.43
CA PRO A 54 -9.68 -15.60 15.46
C PRO A 54 -10.74 -14.76 16.16
N ILE A 55 -10.78 -13.45 15.89
CA ILE A 55 -11.97 -12.67 16.15
C ILE A 55 -13.02 -13.22 15.18
N ILE A 56 -13.82 -14.15 15.69
CA ILE A 56 -15.00 -14.69 15.02
C ILE A 56 -15.95 -13.50 14.87
N ASN A 57 -16.04 -12.92 13.67
CA ASN A 57 -17.30 -12.33 13.25
C ASN A 57 -18.31 -13.48 13.21
N PRO A 58 -19.42 -13.45 13.96
CA PRO A 58 -20.37 -14.54 13.93
C PRO A 58 -21.17 -14.45 12.63
N THR A 59 -20.64 -15.01 11.55
CA THR A 59 -21.47 -15.66 10.54
C THR A 59 -21.54 -17.13 10.91
N VAL A 60 -22.18 -17.39 12.05
CA VAL A 60 -22.52 -18.75 12.46
C VAL A 60 -23.66 -19.21 11.57
N ARG A 61 -23.47 -20.36 10.91
CA ARG A 61 -24.56 -21.20 10.41
C ARG A 61 -25.58 -21.35 11.54
N GLU A 62 -26.67 -20.58 11.48
CA GLU A 62 -27.68 -20.50 12.55
C GLU A 62 -28.28 -21.87 12.90
N GLU A 63 -28.30 -22.81 11.95
CA GLU A 63 -28.89 -24.13 12.16
C GLU A 63 -28.01 -25.10 12.98
N MET A 64 -26.69 -25.14 12.74
CA MET A 64 -25.80 -26.08 13.46
C MET A 64 -25.54 -25.66 14.91
N ALA A 65 -25.61 -24.37 15.22
CA ALA A 65 -25.43 -23.89 16.59
C ALA A 65 -26.69 -24.12 17.44
N LYS A 66 -27.87 -24.01 16.83
CA LYS A 66 -29.16 -24.18 17.52
C LYS A 66 -29.33 -25.59 18.10
N GLU A 67 -28.98 -26.63 17.34
CA GLU A 67 -29.02 -28.02 17.84
C GLU A 67 -28.08 -28.25 19.03
N SER A 68 -26.93 -27.57 19.07
CA SER A 68 -26.00 -27.64 20.20
C SER A 68 -26.53 -26.92 21.45
N TYR A 69 -27.30 -25.85 21.29
CA TYR A 69 -27.91 -25.12 22.40
C TYR A 69 -29.09 -25.90 22.99
N ASP A 70 -29.95 -26.46 22.16
CA ASP A 70 -31.11 -27.23 22.62
C ASP A 70 -30.68 -28.47 23.41
N GLN A 71 -29.60 -29.14 22.99
CA GLN A 71 -29.00 -30.25 23.75
C GLN A 71 -28.40 -29.80 25.10
N ALA A 72 -27.75 -28.63 25.14
CA ALA A 72 -27.21 -28.07 26.37
C ALA A 72 -28.31 -27.66 27.36
N ILE A 73 -29.42 -27.09 26.84
CA ILE A 73 -30.62 -26.72 27.63
C ILE A 73 -31.25 -27.98 28.23
N ALA A 74 -31.49 -29.02 27.43
CA ALA A 74 -32.08 -30.27 27.93
C ALA A 74 -31.20 -30.96 28.99
N ALA A 75 -29.88 -30.94 28.82
CA ALA A 75 -28.95 -31.48 29.82
C ALA A 75 -28.98 -30.68 31.13
N LEU A 76 -29.11 -29.36 31.05
CA LEU A 76 -29.22 -28.47 32.21
C LEU A 76 -30.55 -28.67 32.94
N GLU A 77 -31.67 -28.79 32.22
CA GLU A 77 -32.99 -29.08 32.80
C GLU A 77 -33.00 -30.43 33.53
N LYS A 78 -32.34 -31.44 32.97
CA LYS A 78 -32.17 -32.74 33.63
C LYS A 78 -31.36 -32.60 34.93
N LEU A 79 -30.25 -31.87 34.92
CA LEU A 79 -29.43 -31.64 36.12
C LEU A 79 -30.18 -30.85 37.20
N LEU A 80 -31.04 -29.90 36.82
CA LEU A 80 -31.85 -29.11 37.73
C LEU A 80 -32.99 -29.94 38.35
N SER A 81 -33.57 -30.87 37.61
CA SER A 81 -34.58 -31.80 38.15
C SER A 81 -33.98 -32.85 39.10
N GLU A 82 -32.74 -33.30 38.84
CA GLU A 82 -32.01 -34.21 39.73
C GLU A 82 -31.46 -33.52 41.00
N LYS A 83 -31.30 -32.19 40.97
CA LYS A 83 -30.80 -31.38 42.10
C LYS A 83 -31.74 -30.22 42.41
N ALA A 84 -32.97 -30.54 42.86
CA ALA A 84 -34.03 -29.57 43.14
C ALA A 84 -33.61 -28.40 44.05
N GLU A 85 -32.68 -28.63 44.99
CA GLU A 85 -32.11 -27.61 45.89
C GLU A 85 -31.32 -26.50 45.15
N LEU A 86 -30.87 -26.75 43.91
CA LEU A 86 -30.17 -25.78 43.07
C LEU A 86 -31.11 -24.93 42.22
N GLY A 87 -32.41 -25.25 42.16
CA GLY A 87 -33.41 -24.50 41.40
C GLY A 87 -33.45 -23.00 41.74
N PRO A 88 -33.50 -22.61 43.03
CA PRO A 88 -33.46 -21.20 43.42
C PRO A 88 -32.16 -20.49 43.06
N VAL A 89 -31.02 -21.20 43.14
CA VAL A 89 -29.70 -20.66 42.79
C VAL A 89 -29.56 -20.47 41.28
N ALA A 90 -30.07 -21.42 40.49
CA ALA A 90 -30.10 -21.36 39.04
C ALA A 90 -31.04 -20.24 38.56
N ALA A 91 -32.24 -20.11 39.14
CA ALA A 91 -33.16 -19.02 38.84
C ALA A 91 -32.54 -17.65 39.14
N ALA A 92 -31.92 -17.48 40.31
CA ALA A 92 -31.22 -16.24 40.66
C ALA A 92 -30.06 -15.91 39.70
N ARG A 93 -29.34 -16.94 39.21
CA ARG A 93 -28.28 -16.74 38.20
C ARG A 93 -28.85 -16.42 36.82
N VAL A 94 -29.96 -17.02 36.42
CA VAL A 94 -30.66 -16.69 35.17
C VAL A 94 -31.18 -15.26 35.23
N ASP A 95 -31.77 -14.84 36.36
CA ASP A 95 -32.24 -13.47 36.54
C ASP A 95 -31.08 -12.47 36.51
N GLN A 96 -29.94 -12.81 37.13
CA GLN A 96 -28.73 -12.00 37.08
C GLN A 96 -28.17 -11.88 35.66
N ILE A 97 -28.01 -12.99 34.95
CA ILE A 97 -27.53 -13.00 33.56
C ILE A 97 -28.52 -12.25 32.65
N THR A 98 -29.82 -12.40 32.87
CA THR A 98 -30.87 -11.69 32.12
C THR A 98 -30.83 -10.19 32.39
N ALA A 99 -30.55 -9.77 33.64
CA ALA A 99 -30.36 -8.36 33.98
C ALA A 99 -29.07 -7.78 33.37
N GLU A 100 -27.97 -8.53 33.40
CA GLU A 100 -26.69 -8.16 32.76
C GLU A 100 -26.86 -8.02 31.24
N LEU A 101 -27.56 -8.96 30.59
CA LEU A 101 -27.89 -8.89 29.15
C LEU A 101 -28.85 -7.74 28.81
N LYS A 102 -29.87 -7.49 29.64
CA LYS A 102 -30.76 -6.32 29.47
C LYS A 102 -30.03 -4.99 29.69
N SER A 103 -29.01 -4.95 30.55
CA SER A 103 -28.16 -3.77 30.74
C SER A 103 -27.17 -3.55 29.57
N ALA A 104 -26.85 -4.62 28.85
CA ALA A 104 -26.04 -4.58 27.62
C ALA A 104 -26.87 -4.12 26.39
N ASP A 105 -28.20 -4.20 26.46
CA ASP A 105 -29.14 -3.74 25.42
C ASP A 105 -29.27 -2.21 25.37
N GLY A 106 -28.75 -1.50 26.37
CA GLY A 106 -28.42 -0.09 26.25
C GLY A 106 -27.12 0.03 25.46
N SER A 107 -27.19 0.03 24.12
CA SER A 107 -26.01 0.30 23.29
C SER A 107 -25.35 1.59 23.78
N LYS A 108 -24.26 1.47 24.56
CA LYS A 108 -23.46 2.64 24.91
C LYS A 108 -23.09 3.28 23.59
N ALA A 109 -23.48 4.54 23.40
CA ALA A 109 -23.09 5.30 22.24
C ALA A 109 -21.57 5.17 22.07
N PHE A 110 -21.11 4.98 20.83
CA PHE A 110 -19.69 4.86 20.54
C PHE A 110 -18.96 6.09 21.08
N ASP A 111 -18.08 5.86 22.05
CA ASP A 111 -17.19 6.90 22.58
C ASP A 111 -15.83 6.79 21.86
N PRO A 112 -15.49 7.74 20.98
CA PRO A 112 -14.25 7.71 20.23
C PRO A 112 -13.01 7.80 21.13
N VAL A 113 -13.09 8.52 22.25
CA VAL A 113 -11.95 8.71 23.17
C VAL A 113 -11.68 7.42 23.92
N GLU A 114 -12.72 6.78 24.45
CA GLU A 114 -12.57 5.50 25.15
C GLU A 114 -12.13 4.38 24.21
N HIS A 115 -12.63 4.37 22.97
CA HIS A 115 -12.16 3.43 21.95
C HIS A 115 -10.65 3.57 21.68
N MET A 116 -10.14 4.81 21.51
CA MET A 116 -8.71 5.06 21.32
C MET A 116 -7.87 4.65 22.53
N LYS A 117 -8.33 4.94 23.75
CA LYS A 117 -7.64 4.52 24.98
C LYS A 117 -7.57 3.01 25.10
N ALA A 118 -8.69 2.32 24.93
CA ALA A 118 -8.75 0.86 24.99
C ALA A 118 -7.84 0.23 23.92
N GLY A 119 -7.85 0.78 22.69
CA GLY A 119 -6.96 0.34 21.61
C GLY A 119 -5.48 0.52 21.94
N PHE A 120 -5.09 1.66 22.52
CA PHE A 120 -3.69 1.88 22.94
C PHE A 120 -3.28 0.98 24.10
N ILE A 121 -4.15 0.77 25.09
CA ILE A 121 -3.89 -0.15 26.20
C ILE A 121 -3.64 -1.56 25.64
N HIS A 122 -4.48 -2.02 24.72
CA HIS A 122 -4.30 -3.32 24.06
C HIS A 122 -2.95 -3.40 23.30
N PHE A 123 -2.60 -2.38 22.52
CA PHE A 123 -1.28 -2.32 21.87
C PHE A 123 -0.14 -2.37 22.90
N LYS A 124 -0.25 -1.61 23.99
CA LYS A 124 0.76 -1.53 25.03
C LYS A 124 0.99 -2.88 25.70
N THR A 125 -0.08 -3.56 26.11
CA THR A 125 0.02 -4.83 26.83
C THR A 125 0.36 -6.00 25.91
N GLU A 126 -0.29 -6.10 24.74
CA GLU A 126 -0.19 -7.30 23.90
C GLU A 126 0.96 -7.25 22.89
N LYS A 127 1.48 -6.05 22.56
CA LYS A 127 2.54 -5.89 21.55
C LYS A 127 3.79 -5.24 22.12
N TYR A 128 3.67 -4.08 22.76
CA TYR A 128 4.84 -3.33 23.22
C TYR A 128 5.56 -4.06 24.37
N ASP A 129 4.83 -4.40 25.44
CA ASP A 129 5.41 -5.03 26.65
C ASP A 129 5.85 -6.48 26.42
N THR A 130 5.24 -7.17 25.45
CA THR A 130 5.62 -8.54 25.08
C THR A 130 6.83 -8.60 24.15
N ASN A 131 7.28 -7.47 23.59
CA ASN A 131 8.42 -7.41 22.66
C ASN A 131 9.45 -6.33 23.07
N PRO A 132 9.97 -6.33 24.31
CA PRO A 132 10.82 -5.25 24.82
C PRO A 132 12.13 -5.11 24.05
N ALA A 133 12.69 -6.20 23.53
CA ALA A 133 13.89 -6.16 22.70
C ALA A 133 13.65 -5.40 21.37
N LEU A 134 12.54 -5.68 20.69
CA LEU A 134 12.17 -5.01 19.45
C LEU A 134 11.96 -3.50 19.67
N TYR A 135 11.07 -3.14 20.60
CA TYR A 135 10.77 -1.72 20.84
C TYR A 135 11.92 -0.96 21.50
N GLY A 136 12.79 -1.65 22.24
CA GLY A 136 14.04 -1.09 22.75
C GLY A 136 15.01 -0.68 21.64
N GLU A 137 15.12 -1.47 20.57
CA GLU A 137 15.92 -1.08 19.39
C GLU A 137 15.22 -0.01 18.55
N LEU A 138 13.91 -0.12 18.33
CA LEU A 138 13.16 0.89 17.57
C LEU A 138 13.18 2.27 18.22
N ALA A 139 13.28 2.35 19.55
CA ALA A 139 13.42 3.60 20.28
C ALA A 139 14.75 4.33 19.97
N LYS A 140 15.78 3.63 19.48
CA LYS A 140 17.07 4.20 19.10
C LYS A 140 17.09 4.75 17.68
N GLY A 141 16.21 4.25 16.82
CA GLY A 141 16.12 4.67 15.42
C GLY A 141 15.32 3.70 14.54
N GLN A 142 15.22 4.02 13.26
CA GLN A 142 14.54 3.20 12.26
C GLN A 142 15.43 2.94 11.04
N SER A 143 15.29 1.77 10.42
CA SER A 143 15.99 1.40 9.18
C SER A 143 15.09 0.54 8.26
N PRO A 144 13.90 1.04 7.88
CA PRO A 144 12.95 0.28 7.08
C PRO A 144 13.54 -0.09 5.72
N LYS A 145 13.19 -1.29 5.23
CA LYS A 145 13.62 -1.78 3.92
C LYS A 145 12.64 -1.40 2.81
N PHE A 146 11.42 -1.06 3.19
CA PHE A 146 10.34 -0.69 2.27
C PHE A 146 9.92 0.76 2.49
N MET A 147 9.68 1.47 1.39
CA MET A 147 8.76 2.60 1.34
C MET A 147 7.48 2.12 0.67
N VAL A 148 6.33 2.42 1.26
CA VAL A 148 5.03 1.98 0.75
C VAL A 148 4.11 3.16 0.50
N PHE A 149 3.61 3.30 -0.73
CA PHE A 149 2.46 4.14 -1.06
C PHE A 149 1.20 3.28 -1.05
N ALA A 150 0.22 3.66 -0.24
CA ALA A 150 -1.07 2.99 -0.17
C ALA A 150 -2.21 3.99 -0.02
N CYS A 151 -3.44 3.56 -0.28
CA CYS A 151 -4.58 4.46 -0.23
C CYS A 151 -4.92 4.78 1.23
N SER A 152 -5.45 5.98 1.48
CA SER A 152 -6.02 6.35 2.80
C SER A 152 -7.29 5.58 3.17
N ASP A 153 -7.84 4.78 2.24
CA ASP A 153 -9.00 3.91 2.47
C ASP A 153 -8.84 3.05 3.73
N SER A 154 -9.86 3.05 4.61
CA SER A 154 -9.79 2.40 5.92
C SER A 154 -9.66 0.88 5.85
N ARG A 155 -9.95 0.26 4.70
CA ARG A 155 -9.96 -1.20 4.51
C ARG A 155 -8.60 -1.78 4.11
N VAL A 156 -7.63 -0.94 3.76
CA VAL A 156 -6.39 -1.37 3.07
C VAL A 156 -5.11 -0.98 3.82
N CYS A 157 -5.13 -1.00 5.15
CA CYS A 157 -3.96 -0.74 5.97
C CYS A 157 -2.79 -1.69 5.60
N PRO A 158 -1.66 -1.20 5.04
CA PRO A 158 -0.61 -2.09 4.54
C PRO A 158 0.02 -2.97 5.62
N SER A 159 0.11 -2.46 6.85
CA SER A 159 0.59 -3.26 7.99
C SER A 159 -0.27 -4.49 8.23
N HIS A 160 -1.58 -4.39 8.02
CA HIS A 160 -2.49 -5.54 8.16
C HIS A 160 -2.43 -6.45 6.93
N VAL A 161 -2.54 -5.87 5.73
CA VAL A 161 -2.63 -6.63 4.48
C VAL A 161 -1.36 -7.43 4.19
N LEU A 162 -0.19 -6.86 4.48
CA LEU A 162 1.11 -7.47 4.19
C LEU A 162 1.87 -7.90 5.46
N ASN A 163 1.22 -7.85 6.63
CA ASN A 163 1.81 -8.22 7.92
C ASN A 163 3.13 -7.49 8.25
N PHE A 164 3.27 -6.22 7.87
CA PHE A 164 4.45 -5.44 8.25
C PHE A 164 4.48 -5.21 9.77
N GLN A 165 5.63 -5.53 10.35
CA GLN A 165 5.96 -5.22 11.73
C GLN A 165 6.47 -3.77 11.88
N PRO A 166 6.42 -3.20 13.09
CA PRO A 166 6.99 -1.89 13.36
C PRO A 166 8.47 -1.82 12.94
N GLY A 167 8.81 -0.80 12.16
CA GLY A 167 10.17 -0.57 11.65
C GLY A 167 10.47 -1.17 10.27
N GLU A 168 9.60 -2.00 9.69
CA GLU A 168 9.86 -2.62 8.38
C GLU A 168 9.57 -1.71 7.18
N ALA A 169 8.53 -0.89 7.28
CA ALA A 169 8.04 -0.06 6.18
C ALA A 169 7.82 1.41 6.58
N PHE A 170 8.36 2.32 5.79
CA PHE A 170 8.07 3.74 5.84
C PHE A 170 6.87 4.05 4.93
N MET A 171 5.74 4.50 5.51
CA MET A 171 4.46 4.54 4.80
C MET A 171 4.02 5.95 4.43
N VAL A 172 3.55 6.10 3.20
CA VAL A 172 2.80 7.27 2.73
C VAL A 172 1.39 6.83 2.36
N ARG A 173 0.38 7.49 2.94
CA ARG A 173 -1.03 7.21 2.64
C ARG A 173 -1.72 8.46 2.12
N ASN A 174 -2.32 8.36 0.94
CA ASN A 174 -3.05 9.45 0.29
C ASN A 174 -4.23 8.90 -0.54
N ILE A 175 -5.02 9.81 -1.13
CA ILE A 175 -6.17 9.42 -1.95
C ILE A 175 -5.67 8.69 -3.20
N ALA A 176 -6.17 7.48 -3.41
CA ALA A 176 -5.82 6.61 -4.55
C ALA A 176 -4.32 6.30 -4.70
N ASN A 177 -3.56 6.30 -3.59
CA ASN A 177 -2.15 5.84 -3.54
C ASN A 177 -1.27 6.43 -4.65
N MET A 178 -1.57 7.66 -5.08
CA MET A 178 -0.94 8.28 -6.23
C MET A 178 0.42 8.85 -5.85
N VAL A 179 1.39 8.68 -6.76
CA VAL A 179 2.66 9.39 -6.71
C VAL A 179 2.67 10.44 -7.81
N PRO A 180 2.62 11.75 -7.49
CA PRO A 180 2.80 12.79 -8.48
C PRO A 180 4.24 12.84 -9.02
N ALA A 181 4.41 13.39 -10.22
CA ALA A 181 5.72 13.73 -10.76
C ALA A 181 6.44 14.76 -9.88
N TYR A 182 7.76 14.83 -10.02
CA TYR A 182 8.62 15.73 -9.28
C TYR A 182 8.20 17.20 -9.47
N ASP A 183 7.69 17.81 -8.40
CA ASP A 183 7.37 19.24 -8.34
C ASP A 183 7.60 19.74 -6.91
N LYS A 184 8.53 20.70 -6.75
CA LYS A 184 8.90 21.24 -5.44
C LYS A 184 7.83 22.14 -4.82
N VAL A 185 6.95 22.71 -5.64
CA VAL A 185 5.93 23.67 -5.22
C VAL A 185 4.61 22.95 -4.93
N ARG A 186 4.11 22.17 -5.90
CA ARG A 186 2.79 21.53 -5.78
C ARG A 186 2.79 20.28 -4.92
N TYR A 187 3.87 19.49 -4.94
CA TYR A 187 3.89 18.14 -4.39
C TYR A 187 5.01 17.91 -3.38
N SER A 188 5.40 18.97 -2.65
CA SER A 188 6.48 18.96 -1.66
C SER A 188 6.32 17.88 -0.60
N GLY A 189 5.09 17.60 -0.15
CA GLY A 189 4.82 16.55 0.85
C GLY A 189 5.22 15.15 0.37
N VAL A 190 4.81 14.76 -0.85
CA VAL A 190 5.21 13.47 -1.42
C VAL A 190 6.70 13.46 -1.75
N GLY A 191 7.21 14.55 -2.35
CA GLY A 191 8.62 14.64 -2.70
C GLY A 191 9.55 14.52 -1.49
N ALA A 192 9.23 15.18 -0.37
CA ALA A 192 9.98 15.10 0.87
C ALA A 192 9.95 13.68 1.46
N ALA A 193 8.82 12.98 1.40
CA ALA A 193 8.72 11.61 1.89
C ALA A 193 9.60 10.64 1.09
N ILE A 194 9.61 10.76 -0.25
CA ILE A 194 10.47 9.93 -1.12
C ILE A 194 11.95 10.28 -0.89
N GLU A 195 12.28 11.57 -0.83
CA GLU A 195 13.65 12.04 -0.57
C GLU A 195 14.18 11.49 0.77
N TYR A 196 13.38 11.58 1.84
CA TYR A 196 13.74 11.07 3.15
C TYR A 196 13.93 9.55 3.14
N ALA A 197 12.98 8.80 2.57
CA ALA A 197 13.07 7.34 2.52
C ALA A 197 14.30 6.87 1.74
N VAL A 198 14.57 7.46 0.56
CA VAL A 198 15.65 7.03 -0.33
C VAL A 198 17.02 7.53 0.14
N LEU A 199 17.13 8.83 0.47
CA LEU A 199 18.42 9.44 0.77
C LEU A 199 18.82 9.34 2.24
N HIS A 200 17.87 9.29 3.18
CA HIS A 200 18.18 9.24 4.61
C HIS A 200 17.98 7.85 5.20
N LEU A 201 16.82 7.23 5.00
CA LEU A 201 16.53 5.90 5.54
C LEU A 201 17.15 4.75 4.73
N LYS A 202 17.55 5.04 3.49
CA LYS A 202 18.16 4.07 2.56
C LYS A 202 17.27 2.85 2.32
N VAL A 203 15.96 3.08 2.13
CA VAL A 203 15.04 2.01 1.73
C VAL A 203 15.53 1.34 0.45
N GLU A 204 15.29 0.04 0.33
CA GLU A 204 15.74 -0.77 -0.81
C GLU A 204 14.60 -0.98 -1.82
N ASN A 205 13.35 -0.79 -1.39
CA ASN A 205 12.17 -1.01 -2.21
C ASN A 205 11.18 0.16 -2.05
N ILE A 206 10.65 0.66 -3.16
CA ILE A 206 9.43 1.48 -3.16
C ILE A 206 8.31 0.64 -3.78
N VAL A 207 7.22 0.48 -3.04
CA VAL A 207 6.03 -0.27 -3.46
C VAL A 207 4.83 0.67 -3.54
N VAL A 208 4.17 0.74 -4.69
CA VAL A 208 2.92 1.47 -4.87
C VAL A 208 1.78 0.47 -4.97
N ILE A 209 0.87 0.49 -4.00
CA ILE A 209 -0.19 -0.51 -3.85
C ILE A 209 -1.55 0.13 -4.17
N GLY A 210 -2.08 -0.19 -5.34
CA GLY A 210 -3.48 0.04 -5.70
C GLY A 210 -4.40 -0.97 -5.03
N HIS A 211 -5.71 -0.74 -5.11
CA HIS A 211 -6.68 -1.66 -4.51
C HIS A 211 -8.03 -1.64 -5.22
N SER A 212 -8.80 -2.72 -5.06
CA SER A 212 -10.16 -2.85 -5.58
C SER A 212 -11.11 -1.81 -5.00
N ALA A 213 -12.08 -1.36 -5.80
CA ALA A 213 -13.15 -0.46 -5.40
C ALA A 213 -12.63 0.84 -4.73
N CYS A 214 -11.59 1.43 -5.34
CA CYS A 214 -10.98 2.66 -4.89
C CYS A 214 -11.86 3.87 -5.22
N GLY A 215 -12.31 4.58 -4.17
CA GLY A 215 -13.14 5.78 -4.33
C GLY A 215 -12.45 6.89 -5.13
N GLY A 216 -11.14 7.09 -4.98
CA GLY A 216 -10.40 8.10 -5.72
C GLY A 216 -10.25 7.77 -7.21
N ILE A 217 -10.06 6.49 -7.56
CA ILE A 217 -10.04 6.06 -8.97
C ILE A 217 -11.44 6.14 -9.59
N LYS A 218 -12.48 5.77 -8.84
CA LYS A 218 -13.86 5.97 -9.29
C LYS A 218 -14.12 7.45 -9.58
N GLY A 219 -13.68 8.36 -8.70
CA GLY A 219 -13.77 9.81 -8.91
C GLY A 219 -13.02 10.28 -10.16
N LEU A 220 -11.78 9.82 -10.37
CA LEU A 220 -11.01 10.07 -11.59
C LEU A 220 -11.77 9.65 -12.85
N MET A 221 -12.28 8.41 -12.87
CA MET A 221 -13.01 7.86 -14.02
C MET A 221 -14.31 8.63 -14.28
N SER A 222 -14.95 9.16 -13.24
CA SER A 222 -16.16 9.99 -13.34
C SER A 222 -15.91 11.48 -13.66
N LEU A 223 -14.65 11.95 -13.75
CA LEU A 223 -14.38 13.35 -14.12
C LEU A 223 -15.04 13.70 -15.47
N PRO A 224 -15.73 14.85 -15.58
CA PRO A 224 -16.36 15.28 -16.82
C PRO A 224 -15.30 15.72 -17.84
N GLU A 225 -15.62 15.57 -19.13
CA GLU A 225 -14.71 15.95 -20.22
C GLU A 225 -14.65 17.46 -20.47
N ASP A 226 -15.66 18.20 -20.00
CA ASP A 226 -15.77 19.66 -20.15
C ASP A 226 -14.83 20.44 -19.22
N GLY A 227 -14.11 19.75 -18.35
CA GLY A 227 -13.18 20.34 -17.39
C GLY A 227 -13.84 21.05 -16.21
N SER A 228 -15.16 20.90 -16.04
CA SER A 228 -15.85 21.40 -14.85
C SER A 228 -15.37 20.69 -13.59
N GLU A 229 -15.27 21.45 -12.51
CA GLU A 229 -14.86 20.95 -11.19
C GLU A 229 -16.00 21.18 -10.19
N SER A 230 -16.32 20.14 -9.45
CA SER A 230 -17.34 20.12 -8.40
C SER A 230 -16.75 20.08 -6.98
N THR A 231 -15.44 19.90 -6.87
CA THR A 231 -14.71 19.73 -5.62
C THR A 231 -13.52 20.67 -5.53
N ALA A 232 -13.16 21.09 -4.31
CA ALA A 232 -12.08 22.05 -4.12
C ALA A 232 -10.66 21.46 -4.28
N PHE A 233 -10.49 20.15 -4.05
CA PHE A 233 -9.16 19.50 -4.02
C PHE A 233 -9.13 18.10 -4.65
N ILE A 234 -10.25 17.37 -4.59
CA ILE A 234 -10.28 15.96 -4.96
C ILE A 234 -9.97 15.80 -6.45
N GLU A 235 -10.62 16.60 -7.29
CA GLU A 235 -10.44 16.56 -8.74
C GLU A 235 -9.01 16.98 -9.13
N ASP A 236 -8.47 18.08 -8.58
CA ASP A 236 -7.06 18.47 -8.83
C ASP A 236 -6.06 17.40 -8.40
N TRP A 237 -6.31 16.72 -7.27
CA TRP A 237 -5.46 15.63 -6.80
C TRP A 237 -5.51 14.42 -7.74
N VAL A 238 -6.70 13.90 -8.04
CA VAL A 238 -6.82 12.67 -8.84
C VAL A 238 -6.42 12.88 -10.30
N LYS A 239 -6.31 14.14 -10.77
CA LYS A 239 -5.78 14.46 -12.09
C LYS A 239 -4.35 13.97 -12.34
N ILE A 240 -3.58 13.66 -11.29
CA ILE A 240 -2.30 12.93 -11.40
C ILE A 240 -2.47 11.63 -12.22
N GLY A 241 -3.63 10.96 -12.10
CA GLY A 241 -3.96 9.73 -12.81
C GLY A 241 -4.60 9.91 -14.19
N LEU A 242 -4.75 11.14 -14.73
CA LEU A 242 -5.32 11.35 -16.07
C LEU A 242 -4.68 10.50 -17.18
N PRO A 243 -3.35 10.28 -17.22
CA PRO A 243 -2.74 9.39 -18.21
C PRO A 243 -3.27 7.94 -18.12
N ALA A 244 -3.56 7.44 -16.92
CA ALA A 244 -4.14 6.12 -16.72
C ALA A 244 -5.58 6.07 -17.23
N LYS A 245 -6.40 7.08 -16.90
CA LYS A 245 -7.77 7.21 -17.42
C LYS A 245 -7.78 7.21 -18.95
N ALA A 246 -6.93 8.05 -19.57
CA ALA A 246 -6.87 8.17 -21.02
C ALA A 246 -6.53 6.83 -21.69
N LYS A 247 -5.54 6.10 -21.17
CA LYS A 247 -5.16 4.79 -21.69
C LYS A 247 -6.29 3.76 -21.52
N VAL A 248 -6.91 3.70 -20.34
CA VAL A 248 -8.00 2.74 -20.08
C VAL A 248 -9.22 3.02 -20.93
N LEU A 249 -9.58 4.28 -21.19
CA LEU A 249 -10.67 4.62 -22.10
C LEU A 249 -10.35 4.23 -23.55
N ALA A 250 -9.09 4.32 -23.97
CA ALA A 250 -8.66 3.86 -25.29
C ALA A 250 -8.71 2.32 -25.42
N ASP A 251 -8.26 1.59 -24.40
CA ASP A 251 -8.13 0.13 -24.43
C ASP A 251 -9.42 -0.62 -24.04
N HIS A 252 -10.27 0.02 -23.23
CA HIS A 252 -11.43 -0.58 -22.55
C HIS A 252 -12.68 0.32 -22.54
N GLY A 253 -12.76 1.32 -23.42
CA GLY A 253 -13.89 2.27 -23.47
C GLY A 253 -15.25 1.62 -23.75
N ASP A 254 -15.27 0.44 -24.38
CA ASP A 254 -16.47 -0.37 -24.65
C ASP A 254 -16.93 -1.20 -23.43
N LYS A 255 -16.13 -1.26 -22.36
CA LYS A 255 -16.43 -2.08 -21.18
C LYS A 255 -17.28 -1.34 -20.16
N GLU A 256 -17.99 -2.12 -19.35
CA GLU A 256 -18.73 -1.62 -18.19
C GLU A 256 -17.85 -0.76 -17.28
N PHE A 257 -18.44 0.29 -16.71
CA PHE A 257 -17.72 1.28 -15.90
C PHE A 257 -16.92 0.65 -14.74
N GLY A 258 -17.45 -0.39 -14.11
CA GLY A 258 -16.74 -1.13 -13.07
C GLY A 258 -15.46 -1.80 -13.56
N HIS A 259 -15.47 -2.35 -14.77
CA HIS A 259 -14.28 -2.94 -15.41
C HIS A 259 -13.25 -1.86 -15.73
N GLN A 260 -13.69 -0.72 -16.26
CA GLN A 260 -12.81 0.42 -16.51
C GLN A 260 -12.17 0.91 -15.20
N CYS A 261 -12.91 0.97 -14.10
CA CYS A 261 -12.35 1.31 -12.79
C CYS A 261 -11.26 0.31 -12.37
N THR A 262 -11.51 -1.00 -12.46
CA THR A 262 -10.50 -2.01 -12.11
C THR A 262 -9.25 -1.93 -12.98
N ALA A 263 -9.40 -1.70 -14.28
CA ALA A 263 -8.26 -1.47 -15.17
C ALA A 263 -7.48 -0.19 -14.77
N CYS A 264 -8.20 0.89 -14.45
CA CYS A 264 -7.61 2.16 -14.04
C CYS A 264 -6.93 2.10 -12.67
N GLU A 265 -7.44 1.30 -11.73
CA GLU A 265 -6.79 1.07 -10.43
C GLU A 265 -5.38 0.51 -10.60
N LYS A 266 -5.18 -0.42 -11.54
CA LYS A 266 -3.86 -0.98 -11.87
C LYS A 266 -3.01 -0.03 -12.71
N GLU A 267 -3.60 0.62 -13.71
CA GLU A 267 -2.85 1.53 -14.57
C GLU A 267 -2.39 2.80 -13.84
N ALA A 268 -3.16 3.29 -12.85
CA ALA A 268 -2.75 4.41 -12.00
C ALA A 268 -1.52 4.07 -11.14
N VAL A 269 -1.35 2.80 -10.74
CA VAL A 269 -0.11 2.32 -10.12
C VAL A 269 1.04 2.45 -11.12
N ASN A 270 0.86 2.03 -12.38
CA ASN A 270 1.89 2.15 -13.41
C ASN A 270 2.27 3.61 -13.69
N VAL A 271 1.30 4.52 -13.76
CA VAL A 271 1.55 5.97 -13.88
C VAL A 271 2.36 6.48 -12.68
N SER A 272 2.02 6.04 -11.47
CA SER A 272 2.77 6.40 -10.26
C SER A 272 4.21 5.87 -10.26
N LEU A 273 4.44 4.64 -10.76
CA LEU A 273 5.79 4.10 -10.98
C LEU A 273 6.56 4.92 -12.02
N GLY A 274 5.91 5.36 -13.09
CA GLY A 274 6.49 6.27 -14.08
C GLY A 274 6.84 7.63 -13.46
N ASN A 275 5.97 8.17 -12.62
CA ASN A 275 6.21 9.44 -11.91
C ASN A 275 7.38 9.33 -10.93
N LEU A 276 7.57 8.18 -10.25
CA LEU A 276 8.76 7.93 -9.42
C LEU A 276 10.06 8.07 -10.23
N LEU A 277 10.06 7.71 -11.51
CA LEU A 277 11.22 7.92 -12.39
C LEU A 277 11.52 9.40 -12.67
N THR A 278 10.65 10.34 -12.33
CA THR A 278 10.95 11.78 -12.49
C THR A 278 11.86 12.30 -11.37
N TYR A 279 11.92 11.62 -10.22
CA TYR A 279 12.77 11.96 -9.07
C TYR A 279 14.23 11.55 -9.34
N PRO A 280 15.21 12.48 -9.34
CA PRO A 280 16.59 12.17 -9.68
C PRO A 280 17.23 11.07 -8.81
N PHE A 281 17.02 11.14 -7.49
CA PHE A 281 17.58 10.18 -6.53
C PHE A 281 16.95 8.79 -6.61
N VAL A 282 15.70 8.68 -7.10
CA VAL A 282 15.09 7.37 -7.39
C VAL A 282 15.77 6.73 -8.59
N ARG A 283 15.94 7.47 -9.70
CA ARG A 283 16.67 6.98 -10.88
C ARG A 283 18.09 6.58 -10.53
N GLU A 284 18.78 7.40 -9.74
CA GLU A 284 20.14 7.10 -9.29
C GLU A 284 20.21 5.79 -8.49
N GLY A 285 19.27 5.58 -7.56
CA GLY A 285 19.18 4.34 -6.80
C GLY A 285 18.92 3.11 -7.68
N LEU A 286 18.07 3.25 -8.71
CA LEU A 286 17.80 2.18 -9.68
C LEU A 286 19.05 1.83 -10.51
N VAL A 287 19.75 2.83 -11.04
CA VAL A 287 21.00 2.62 -11.80
C VAL A 287 22.07 1.94 -10.93
N LYS A 288 22.18 2.34 -9.67
CA LYS A 288 23.12 1.75 -8.70
C LYS A 288 22.65 0.41 -8.15
N LYS A 289 21.46 -0.07 -8.50
CA LYS A 289 20.83 -1.28 -7.98
C LYS A 289 20.70 -1.29 -6.45
N THR A 290 20.60 -0.12 -5.83
CA THR A 290 20.32 0.04 -4.39
C THR A 290 18.84 0.24 -4.10
N LEU A 291 18.02 0.41 -5.14
CA LEU A 291 16.59 0.66 -5.05
C LEU A 291 15.85 -0.15 -6.12
N ALA A 292 14.71 -0.72 -5.76
CA ALA A 292 13.77 -1.36 -6.69
C ALA A 292 12.38 -0.71 -6.62
N LEU A 293 11.69 -0.64 -7.75
CA LEU A 293 10.31 -0.17 -7.83
C LEU A 293 9.35 -1.34 -8.10
N LYS A 294 8.25 -1.40 -7.35
CA LYS A 294 7.22 -2.44 -7.48
C LYS A 294 5.82 -1.86 -7.47
N GLY A 295 4.95 -2.38 -8.33
CA GLY A 295 3.51 -2.14 -8.28
C GLY A 295 2.81 -3.30 -7.60
N GLY A 296 1.77 -3.01 -6.82
CA GLY A 296 0.90 -4.01 -6.22
C GLY A 296 -0.56 -3.65 -6.41
N TYR A 297 -1.42 -4.66 -6.37
CA TYR A 297 -2.87 -4.48 -6.41
C TYR A 297 -3.54 -5.45 -5.42
N TYR A 298 -4.18 -4.88 -4.40
CA TYR A 298 -4.93 -5.64 -3.40
C TYR A 298 -6.43 -5.66 -3.73
N ASP A 299 -6.95 -6.84 -4.09
CA ASP A 299 -8.38 -7.07 -4.28
C ASP A 299 -8.99 -7.60 -2.98
N PHE A 300 -9.55 -6.71 -2.16
CA PHE A 300 -10.23 -7.12 -0.92
C PHE A 300 -11.60 -7.75 -1.16
N VAL A 301 -12.16 -7.63 -2.37
CA VAL A 301 -13.42 -8.29 -2.72
C VAL A 301 -13.19 -9.78 -2.91
N LYS A 302 -12.06 -10.14 -3.54
CA LYS A 302 -11.67 -11.54 -3.81
C LYS A 302 -10.63 -12.09 -2.84
N GLY A 303 -10.04 -11.26 -1.99
CA GLY A 303 -8.94 -11.63 -1.09
C GLY A 303 -7.63 -11.93 -1.84
N GLY A 304 -7.42 -11.31 -3.01
CA GLY A 304 -6.24 -11.53 -3.86
C GLY A 304 -5.22 -10.40 -3.75
N PHE A 305 -3.94 -10.71 -3.98
CA PHE A 305 -2.89 -9.70 -4.10
C PHE A 305 -2.00 -9.98 -5.31
N GLU A 306 -1.89 -9.01 -6.20
CA GLU A 306 -0.98 -9.03 -7.36
C GLU A 306 0.25 -8.16 -7.08
N LEU A 307 1.41 -8.58 -7.56
CA LEU A 307 2.68 -7.85 -7.43
C LEU A 307 3.47 -7.93 -8.74
N TRP A 308 4.01 -6.80 -9.20
CA TRP A 308 4.86 -6.72 -10.38
C TRP A 308 6.03 -5.75 -10.16
N GLY A 309 7.08 -5.90 -10.97
CA GLY A 309 8.31 -5.11 -10.86
C GLY A 309 8.50 -4.17 -12.05
N LEU A 310 9.18 -3.05 -11.81
CA LEU A 310 9.72 -2.22 -12.89
C LEU A 310 11.20 -2.55 -13.09
N GLU A 311 11.56 -3.03 -14.27
CA GLU A 311 12.94 -3.17 -14.70
C GLU A 311 13.42 -1.85 -15.29
N PHE A 312 14.42 -1.24 -14.64
CA PHE A 312 15.06 -0.01 -15.10
C PHE A 312 16.56 -0.24 -15.26
N GLY A 313 17.11 0.16 -16.40
CA GLY A 313 18.53 -0.02 -16.68
C GLY A 313 19.04 0.92 -17.76
N LEU A 314 20.36 1.08 -17.78
CA LEU A 314 21.09 1.71 -18.88
C LEU A 314 21.65 0.61 -19.76
N SER A 315 21.22 0.57 -21.02
CA SER A 315 21.88 -0.27 -22.01
C SER A 315 23.09 0.47 -22.57
N PRO A 316 24.27 -0.17 -22.68
CA PRO A 316 25.40 0.41 -23.39
C PRO A 316 24.96 0.81 -24.79
N ALA A 317 25.25 2.05 -25.20
CA ALA A 317 25.09 2.41 -26.60
C ALA A 317 26.12 1.60 -27.41
N LEU A 318 25.68 0.98 -28.50
CA LEU A 318 26.56 0.29 -29.44
C LEU A 318 27.69 1.25 -29.84
N SER A 319 28.91 0.93 -29.41
CA SER A 319 30.11 1.63 -29.86
C SER A 319 30.45 1.09 -31.25
N VAL A 320 30.18 1.88 -32.29
CA VAL A 320 30.67 1.64 -33.66
C VAL A 320 32.09 2.21 -33.80
#